data_AF-A0A965CZ18-F1
#
_entry.id   AF-A0A965CZ18-F1
#
_cell.length_a   1.000
_cell.length_b   1.000
_cell.length_c   1.000
_cell.angle_alpha   90.00
_cell.angle_beta   90.00
_cell.angle_gamma   90.00
#
_symmetry.space_group_name_H-M   'P 1'
#
loop_
_entity.id
_entity.type
_entity.pdbx_description
1 polymer ?
#
loop_
_entity_poly.entity_id
_entity_poly.type
_entity_poly.pdbx_seq_one_letter_code
_entity_poly.pdbx_strand_id
1 'polypeptide(L)'
;KTMGSIDQPPAILGGLIGAALVGTFLGVLLAYAFAEPLGNRLKQIIDQDGQIYHVAKQIIVGTLNGHPMPVIIEAARVSISHDNQPSFSEVFDGLRGK
;
A
#
# COMPACT_ATOMS: atom_id res chain seq x y z
N LYS A 1 -23.36 -20.53 -21.97
CA LYS A 1 -24.66 -20.25 -22.66
C LYS A 1 -24.45 -20.03 -24.16
N THR A 2 -23.51 -19.20 -24.60
CA THR A 2 -23.18 -18.97 -26.02
C THR A 2 -22.84 -20.24 -26.82
N MET A 3 -21.93 -21.08 -26.32
CA MET A 3 -21.53 -22.31 -27.02
C MET A 3 -22.62 -23.40 -27.01
N GLY A 4 -23.59 -23.32 -26.10
CA GLY A 4 -24.74 -24.23 -26.04
C GLY A 4 -25.95 -23.75 -26.85
N SER A 5 -25.79 -22.65 -27.60
CA SER A 5 -26.83 -22.06 -28.45
C SER A 5 -26.26 -21.76 -29.84
N ILE A 6 -25.29 -22.57 -30.27
CA ILE A 6 -24.58 -22.38 -31.54
C ILE A 6 -25.51 -22.53 -32.75
N ASP A 7 -26.58 -23.30 -32.59
CA ASP A 7 -27.60 -23.56 -33.63
C ASP A 7 -28.63 -22.41 -33.73
N GLN A 8 -28.56 -21.40 -32.87
CA GLN A 8 -29.49 -20.28 -32.88
C GLN A 8 -29.14 -19.24 -33.96
N PRO A 9 -30.14 -18.46 -34.44
CA PRO A 9 -29.93 -17.43 -35.45
C PRO A 9 -28.78 -16.46 -35.09
N PRO A 10 -27.99 -16.00 -36.08
CA PRO A 10 -26.82 -15.14 -35.86
C PRO A 10 -27.08 -13.89 -35.01
N ALA A 11 -28.29 -13.33 -35.08
CA ALA A 11 -28.68 -12.18 -34.28
C ALA A 11 -28.67 -12.46 -32.76
N ILE A 12 -29.09 -13.67 -32.35
CA ILE A 12 -29.12 -14.07 -30.93
C ILE A 12 -27.71 -14.47 -30.47
N LEU A 13 -26.98 -15.21 -31.30
CA LEU A 13 -25.60 -15.61 -31.01
C LEU A 13 -24.68 -14.39 -30.88
N GLY A 14 -24.85 -13.37 -31.74
CA GLY A 14 -24.14 -12.10 -31.68
C GLY A 14 -24.40 -11.34 -30.37
N GLY A 15 -25.64 -11.33 -29.87
CA GLY A 15 -25.97 -10.75 -28.57
C GLY A 15 -25.27 -11.45 -27.40
N LEU A 16 -25.20 -12.79 -27.43
CA LEU A 16 -24.51 -13.59 -26.41
C LEU A 16 -22.99 -13.39 -26.42
N ILE A 17 -22.39 -13.22 -27.60
CA ILE A 17 -20.96 -12.91 -27.74
C ILE A 17 -20.68 -11.48 -27.28
N GLY A 18 -21.50 -10.51 -27.68
CA GLY A 18 -21.38 -9.12 -27.24
C GLY A 18 -21.46 -8.98 -25.71
N ALA A 19 -22.40 -9.68 -25.08
CA ALA A 19 -22.50 -9.70 -23.62
C ALA A 19 -21.23 -10.26 -22.95
N ALA A 20 -20.62 -11.31 -23.53
CA ALA A 20 -19.38 -11.87 -23.00
C ALA A 20 -18.20 -10.89 -23.14
N LEU A 21 -18.08 -10.21 -24.28
CA LEU A 21 -17.01 -9.22 -24.52
C LEU A 21 -17.15 -7.96 -23.64
N VAL A 22 -18.38 -7.49 -23.42
CA VAL A 22 -18.63 -6.36 -22.51
C VAL A 22 -18.32 -6.78 -21.07
N GLY A 23 -18.65 -8.02 -20.69
CA GLY A 23 -18.31 -8.57 -19.39
C GLY A 23 -16.79 -8.63 -19.13
N THR A 24 -16.00 -9.11 -20.10
CA THR A 24 -14.53 -9.15 -19.96
C THR A 24 -13.93 -7.75 -19.92
N PHE A 25 -14.39 -6.84 -20.80
CA PHE A 25 -13.95 -5.45 -20.79
C PHE A 25 -14.24 -4.76 -19.45
N LEU A 26 -15.48 -4.87 -18.95
CA LEU A 26 -15.87 -4.28 -17.68
C LEU A 26 -15.08 -4.87 -16.50
N GLY A 27 -14.82 -6.19 -16.53
CA GLY A 27 -14.01 -6.85 -15.50
C GLY A 27 -12.60 -6.29 -15.43
N VAL A 28 -11.92 -6.17 -16.57
CA VAL A 28 -10.57 -5.59 -16.67
C VAL A 28 -10.59 -4.12 -16.25
N LEU A 29 -11.58 -3.36 -16.71
CA LEU A 29 -11.73 -1.95 -16.34
C LEU A 29 -11.88 -1.78 -14.83
N LEU A 30 -12.74 -2.55 -14.16
CA LEU A 30 -12.94 -2.44 -12.71
C LEU A 30 -11.72 -2.92 -11.92
N ALA A 31 -11.02 -3.96 -12.39
CA ALA A 31 -9.81 -4.45 -11.74
C ALA A 31 -8.72 -3.36 -11.70
N TYR A 32 -8.38 -2.78 -12.85
CA TYR A 32 -7.32 -1.79 -12.95
C TYR A 32 -7.72 -0.37 -12.52
N ALA A 33 -8.97 0.03 -12.77
CA ALA A 33 -9.41 1.40 -12.45
C ALA A 33 -9.89 1.55 -11.01
N PHE A 34 -10.30 0.46 -10.33
CA PHE A 34 -10.92 0.56 -9.01
C PHE A 34 -10.25 -0.34 -7.97
N ALA A 35 -10.22 -1.66 -8.19
CA ALA A 35 -9.76 -2.61 -7.18
C ALA A 35 -8.27 -2.42 -6.84
N GLU A 36 -7.41 -2.30 -7.86
CA GLU A 36 -5.97 -2.12 -7.66
C GLU A 36 -5.62 -0.76 -7.01
N PRO A 37 -6.13 0.40 -7.49
CA PRO A 37 -5.88 1.68 -6.83
C PRO A 37 -6.35 1.71 -5.37
N LEU A 38 -7.51 1.12 -5.08
CA LEU A 38 -8.04 1.04 -3.72
C LEU A 38 -7.12 0.19 -2.82
N GLY A 39 -6.69 -0.98 -3.31
CA GLY A 39 -5.76 -1.84 -2.59
C GLY A 39 -4.43 -1.15 -2.30
N ASN A 40 -3.88 -0.42 -3.28
CA ASN A 40 -2.65 0.34 -3.11
C ASN A 40 -2.80 1.46 -2.08
N ARG A 41 -3.93 2.17 -2.04
CA ARG A 41 -4.19 3.21 -1.02
C ARG A 41 -4.32 2.63 0.38
N LEU A 42 -5.03 1.52 0.53
CA LEU A 42 -5.12 0.82 1.82
C LEU A 42 -3.75 0.36 2.29
N LYS A 43 -2.93 -0.18 1.40
CA LYS A 43 -1.56 -0.57 1.72
C LYS A 43 -0.73 0.62 2.18
N GLN A 44 -0.79 1.76 1.50
CA GLN A 44 -0.08 2.97 1.91
C GLN A 44 -0.44 3.42 3.33
N ILE A 45 -1.73 3.36 3.69
CA ILE A 45 -2.21 3.69 5.04
C ILE A 45 -1.62 2.71 6.07
N ILE A 46 -1.70 1.41 5.80
CA ILE A 46 -1.15 0.38 6.70
C ILE A 46 0.35 0.52 6.85
N ASP A 47 1.08 0.77 5.76
CA ASP A 47 2.53 0.98 5.77
C ASP A 47 2.89 2.24 6.57
N GLN A 48 2.08 3.30 6.49
CA GLN A 48 2.25 4.52 7.28
C GLN A 48 2.01 4.28 8.77
N ASP A 49 0.91 3.61 9.13
CA ASP A 49 0.61 3.23 10.53
C ASP A 49 1.67 2.27 11.09
N GLY A 50 2.24 1.43 10.23
CA GLY A 50 3.31 0.50 10.56
C GLY A 50 4.65 1.14 10.94
N GLN A 51 4.87 2.41 10.59
CA GLN A 51 6.15 3.12 10.82
C GLN A 51 6.54 3.15 12.30
N ILE A 52 5.57 3.27 13.21
CA ILE A 52 5.84 3.27 14.65
C ILE A 52 6.52 1.98 15.12
N TYR A 53 6.12 0.83 14.55
CA TYR A 53 6.72 -0.46 14.87
C TYR A 53 8.13 -0.58 14.29
N HIS A 54 8.37 0.00 13.11
CA HIS A 54 9.71 0.08 12.53
C HIS A 54 10.65 0.91 13.40
N VAL A 55 10.20 2.07 13.90
CA VAL A 55 10.96 2.92 14.83
C VAL A 55 11.30 2.16 16.11
N ALA A 56 10.30 1.56 16.77
CA ALA A 56 10.51 0.78 18.00
C ALA A 56 11.51 -0.38 17.78
N LYS A 57 11.37 -1.10 16.66
CA LYS A 57 12.31 -2.16 16.28
C LYS A 57 13.74 -1.64 16.14
N GLN A 58 13.95 -0.52 15.45
CA GLN A 58 15.30 0.05 15.26
C GLN A 58 15.92 0.47 16.59
N ILE A 59 15.13 1.04 17.50
CA ILE A 59 15.62 1.42 18.84
C ILE A 59 16.07 0.19 19.62
N ILE A 60 15.25 -0.86 19.66
CA ILE A 60 15.56 -2.11 20.37
C ILE A 60 16.82 -2.77 19.79
N VAL A 61 16.87 -2.94 18.46
CA VAL A 61 18.01 -3.57 17.78
C VAL A 61 19.28 -2.72 17.92
N GLY A 62 19.19 -1.40 17.80
CA GLY A 62 20.33 -0.50 17.97
C GLY A 62 20.90 -0.55 19.39
N THR A 63 20.03 -0.62 20.39
CA THR A 63 20.42 -0.72 21.81
C THR A 63 21.09 -2.07 22.10
N LEU A 64 20.56 -3.17 21.57
CA LEU A 64 21.14 -4.52 21.73
C LEU A 64 22.54 -4.63 21.12
N ASN A 65 22.80 -3.93 20.02
CA ASN A 65 24.13 -3.90 19.38
C ASN A 65 25.12 -2.95 20.09
N GLY A 66 24.71 -2.26 21.16
CA GLY A 66 25.59 -1.37 21.92
C GLY A 66 25.98 -0.08 21.21
N HIS A 67 25.21 0.36 20.21
CA HIS A 67 25.48 1.62 19.53
C HIS A 67 25.25 2.83 20.46
N PRO A 68 25.95 3.95 20.26
CA PRO A 68 25.67 5.17 21.01
C PRO A 68 24.24 5.67 20.76
N MET A 69 23.58 6.14 21.82
CA MET A 69 22.19 6.62 21.76
C MET A 69 21.90 7.62 20.62
N PRO A 70 22.78 8.60 20.33
CA PRO A 70 22.52 9.53 19.23
C PRO A 70 22.43 8.86 17.86
N VAL A 71 23.20 7.80 17.63
CA VAL A 71 23.21 7.04 16.38
C VAL A 71 21.94 6.19 16.28
N ILE A 72 21.49 5.60 17.39
CA ILE A 72 20.25 4.82 17.44
C ILE A 72 19.04 5.71 17.15
N ILE A 73 19.00 6.91 17.74
CA ILE A 73 17.92 7.89 17.52
C ILE A 73 17.90 8.35 16.06
N GLU A 74 19.05 8.61 15.46
CA GLU A 74 19.16 8.97 14.04
C GLU A 74 18.65 7.84 13.13
N ALA A 75 19.08 6.60 13.38
CA ALA A 75 18.64 5.43 12.61
C ALA A 75 17.12 5.19 12.73
N ALA A 76 16.56 5.42 13.92
CA ALA A 76 15.14 5.30 14.17
C ALA A 76 14.35 6.42 13.46
N ARG A 77 14.87 7.66 13.46
CA ARG A 77 14.25 8.82 12.81
C ARG A 77 14.11 8.65 11.29
N VAL A 78 15.13 8.09 10.63
CA VAL A 78 15.11 7.80 9.19
C VAL A 78 14.06 6.75 8.80
N SER A 79 13.51 6.01 9.77
CA SER A 79 12.44 5.04 9.51
C SER A 79 11.04 5.68 9.41
N ILE A 80 10.92 6.98 9.67
CA ILE A 80 9.65 7.74 9.59
C ILE A 80 9.52 8.34 8.18
N SER A 81 8.30 8.43 7.65
CA SER A 81 8.05 9.13 6.38
C SER A 81 8.56 10.57 6.43
N HIS A 82 9.12 11.05 5.31
CA HIS A 82 9.76 12.35 5.21
C HIS A 82 8.82 13.53 5.54
N ASP A 83 7.51 13.37 5.32
CA ASP A 83 6.50 14.38 5.64
C ASP A 83 6.28 14.56 7.15
N ASN A 84 6.53 13.51 7.94
CA ASN A 84 6.33 13.48 9.39
C ASN A 84 7.66 13.34 10.16
N GLN A 85 8.78 13.36 9.44
CA GLN A 85 10.09 13.15 10.01
C GLN A 85 10.53 14.42 10.74
N PRO A 86 10.69 14.40 12.07
CA PRO A 86 11.21 15.54 12.80
C PRO A 86 12.68 15.78 12.45
N SER A 87 13.17 17.01 12.63
CA SER A 87 14.60 17.29 12.51
C SER A 87 15.39 16.68 13.68
N PHE A 88 16.71 16.49 13.49
CA PHE A 88 17.59 16.02 14.57
C PHE A 88 17.49 16.93 15.81
N SER A 89 17.56 18.25 15.60
CA SER A 89 17.53 19.23 16.68
C SER A 89 16.22 19.17 17.46
N GLU A 90 15.07 19.05 16.78
CA GLU A 90 13.77 18.96 17.46
C GLU A 90 13.65 17.73 18.35
N VAL A 91 14.17 16.58 17.91
CA VAL A 91 14.17 15.36 18.74
C VAL A 91 15.04 15.54 19.98
N PHE A 92 16.24 16.10 19.82
CA PHE A 92 17.16 16.28 20.94
C PHE A 92 16.74 17.39 21.91
N ASP A 93 16.14 18.46 21.41
CA ASP A 93 15.59 19.53 22.22
C ASP A 93 14.36 19.03 23.00
N GLY A 94 13.53 18.18 22.39
CA GLY A 94 12.43 17.50 23.08
C GLY A 94 12.90 16.55 24.19
N LEU A 95 14.02 15.84 23.99
CA LEU A 95 14.62 14.96 25.00
C LEU A 95 15.26 15.72 26.17
N ARG A 96 15.72 16.95 25.94
CA ARG A 96 16.34 17.79 26.97
C ARG A 96 15.33 18.43 27.93
N GLY A 97 14.03 18.36 27.61
CA GLY A 97 12.96 18.95 28.41
C GLY A 97 12.96 20.48 28.36
N LYS A 98 11.78 21.06 28.55
CA LYS A 98 11.70 22.40 29.17
C LYS A 98 11.87 22.25 30.68
#